data_AF-A0A9N8HCC1-F1
#
_entry.id   AF-A0A9N8HCC1-F1
#
_cell.length_a   1.000
_cell.length_b   1.000
_cell.length_c   1.000
_cell.angle_alpha   90.00
_cell.angle_beta   90.00
_cell.angle_gamma   90.00
#
_symmetry.space_group_name_H-M   'P 1'
#
loop_
_entity.id
_entity.type
_entity.pdbx_description
1 polymer ?
#
loop_
_entity_poly.entity_id
_entity_poly.type
_entity_poly.pdbx_seq_one_letter_code
_entity_poly.pdbx_strand_id
1 'polypeptide(L)'
;MTNSKSSFFSPTRWMNLPHPPRGKLVVVLGAIVFFVLAVVVPISLKIRPSHPHSNESLGLLEDASPVEVALSDGEDTDANFTLRPSPGPPGTISPSTYTHSILPLLDDDDDDDDSISDYQDDAFEFLRPLQVDTSSPQRSGSPSPAPPNASSFEPSAVNTSTPSSIPLIFTSSPSTSTSSAGSLDMLPSQLPSSSSQQPSLSPSDAVTFVPGLLTHLEHGLLLSEGLTAQIIAESGQPVKYWNGTTSKLQFHGMPDFGATFEDLRDDNPNGWVYLSNSEMEEVGSGSVGSIIFDSEGHVIRYERLLSNTTMNCGGGITPFNTWISCEETKGGRNYQVDPMNQLVAAPITLGKEGGHWESFAFDVRNKSSPRFFVTEDAEKGALQRFTPHNATWDPPEQAWKMLHGDGLVEYLLLEPNSGQTSGTFSWGSNRAAARNNAFNYYPQSEGIDVHEGRLFFVCKKVKHLFELDLDAGTYTRQSTTTGLFDGGPDQLHRILEDGFDDFLFFTEEGGKDAGIHGRDATGLFFTVLESPIYNDETTGLAFSPCFKHMYVAYQQNGLLFDVTRQDGLPFYARSLNVKYHAMDR
;
A
#
# COMPACT_ATOMS: atom_id res chain seq x y z
N MET A 1 -10.62 -3.61 44.55
CA MET A 1 -11.81 -4.51 44.49
C MET A 1 -12.98 -3.73 43.94
N THR A 2 -13.95 -4.42 43.33
CA THR A 2 -15.07 -3.83 42.59
C THR A 2 -16.12 -3.18 43.49
N ASN A 3 -16.82 -2.18 42.94
CA ASN A 3 -18.24 -1.99 43.24
C ASN A 3 -18.93 -1.26 42.09
N SER A 4 -19.85 -1.93 41.41
CA SER A 4 -20.76 -1.32 40.45
C SER A 4 -22.13 -1.09 41.10
N LYS A 5 -22.75 0.06 40.83
CA LYS A 5 -24.21 0.21 40.63
C LYS A 5 -24.65 1.64 40.33
N SER A 6 -25.07 1.85 39.09
CA SER A 6 -26.31 2.53 38.68
C SER A 6 -26.99 3.52 39.64
N SER A 7 -27.24 4.73 39.14
CA SER A 7 -28.51 5.44 39.42
C SER A 7 -28.92 6.34 38.25
N PHE A 8 -30.24 6.51 38.08
CA PHE A 8 -30.87 7.37 37.06
C PHE A 8 -30.82 8.84 37.47
N PHE A 9 -30.87 9.78 36.51
CA PHE A 9 -31.55 11.07 36.71
C PHE A 9 -32.28 11.56 35.45
N SER A 10 -33.24 12.48 35.65
CA SER A 10 -34.24 12.92 34.66
C SER A 10 -33.81 14.13 33.81
N PRO A 11 -34.43 14.35 32.62
CA PRO A 11 -34.07 15.43 31.72
C PRO A 11 -34.50 16.81 32.24
N THR A 12 -33.58 17.78 32.25
CA THR A 12 -33.87 19.13 32.74
C THR A 12 -34.12 20.12 31.60
N ARG A 13 -35.41 20.41 31.41
CA ARG A 13 -36.02 21.72 31.09
C ARG A 13 -35.28 22.66 30.11
N TRP A 14 -35.94 22.93 28.99
CA TRP A 14 -35.57 23.93 27.98
C TRP A 14 -35.36 25.33 28.57
N MET A 15 -34.36 26.07 28.06
CA MET A 15 -34.24 27.52 28.18
C MET A 15 -34.21 28.16 26.78
N ASN A 16 -34.92 29.27 26.62
CA ASN A 16 -34.98 30.00 25.36
C ASN A 16 -33.71 30.83 25.15
N LEU A 17 -33.20 30.88 23.91
CA LEU A 17 -32.25 31.90 23.45
C LEU A 17 -32.87 32.73 22.30
N PRO A 18 -32.45 33.99 22.10
CA PRO A 18 -33.22 34.95 21.29
C PRO A 18 -32.95 34.83 19.80
N HIS A 19 -33.95 35.18 18.97
CA HIS A 19 -33.75 35.35 17.53
C HIS A 19 -32.82 36.55 17.21
N PRO A 20 -31.91 36.42 16.22
CA PRO A 20 -31.18 37.57 15.67
C PRO A 20 -32.09 38.50 14.85
N PRO A 21 -31.79 39.81 14.78
CA PRO A 21 -32.61 40.78 14.07
C PRO A 21 -32.49 40.67 12.55
N ARG A 22 -33.58 40.96 11.83
CA ARG A 22 -33.62 40.95 10.36
C ARG A 22 -32.81 42.10 9.75
N GLY A 23 -31.63 41.79 9.22
CA GLY A 23 -30.88 42.68 8.32
C GLY A 23 -31.65 42.94 7.02
N LYS A 24 -31.46 44.13 6.43
CA LYS A 24 -32.15 44.54 5.19
C LYS A 24 -31.36 44.08 3.96
N LEU A 25 -32.06 43.51 2.98
CA LEU A 25 -31.52 43.27 1.64
C LEU A 25 -31.23 44.62 0.97
N VAL A 26 -29.98 44.84 0.55
CA VAL A 26 -29.58 45.99 -0.28
C VAL A 26 -29.11 45.44 -1.61
N VAL A 27 -29.90 45.67 -2.66
CA VAL A 27 -29.53 45.30 -4.04
C VAL A 27 -28.62 46.39 -4.59
N VAL A 28 -27.40 46.00 -4.97
CA VAL A 28 -26.45 46.86 -5.70
C VAL A 28 -26.24 46.25 -7.07
N LEU A 29 -26.72 46.91 -8.13
CA LEU A 29 -26.25 46.65 -9.49
C LEU A 29 -24.87 47.30 -9.64
N GLY A 30 -23.83 46.49 -9.79
CA GLY A 30 -22.49 46.89 -10.24
C GLY A 30 -22.26 46.43 -11.68
N ALA A 31 -21.64 47.26 -12.51
CA ALA A 31 -21.50 46.98 -13.94
C ALA A 31 -20.40 45.92 -14.23
N ILE A 32 -20.69 45.02 -15.18
CA ILE A 32 -19.69 44.13 -15.78
C ILE A 32 -18.81 44.95 -16.73
N VAL A 33 -17.49 44.87 -16.55
CA VAL A 33 -16.50 45.44 -17.48
C VAL A 33 -15.62 44.30 -17.98
N PHE A 34 -15.73 43.98 -19.27
CA PHE A 34 -14.81 43.04 -19.93
C PHE A 34 -13.44 43.69 -20.12
N PHE A 35 -12.39 43.04 -19.60
CA PHE A 35 -11.01 43.28 -20.03
C PHE A 35 -10.55 42.11 -20.91
N VAL A 36 -10.39 42.37 -22.20
CA VAL A 36 -9.75 41.42 -23.13
C VAL A 36 -8.26 41.71 -23.15
N LEU A 37 -7.46 40.81 -22.59
CA LEU A 37 -6.00 40.87 -22.62
C LEU A 37 -5.47 39.90 -23.68
N ALA A 38 -5.18 40.44 -24.87
CA ALA A 38 -4.61 39.66 -25.96
C ALA A 38 -3.11 39.42 -25.73
N VAL A 39 -2.73 38.21 -25.36
CA VAL A 39 -1.33 37.78 -25.28
C VAL A 39 -0.90 37.22 -26.63
N VAL A 40 0.10 37.84 -27.26
CA VAL A 40 0.68 37.38 -28.53
C VAL A 40 1.90 36.51 -28.25
N VAL A 41 1.79 35.21 -28.48
CA VAL A 41 2.91 34.25 -28.38
C VAL A 41 3.44 33.93 -29.79
N PRO A 42 4.73 34.14 -30.09
CA PRO A 42 5.30 33.81 -31.40
C PRO A 42 5.61 32.31 -31.52
N ILE A 43 4.75 31.58 -32.23
CA ILE A 43 4.97 30.16 -32.56
C ILE A 43 6.21 30.03 -33.46
N SER A 44 7.19 29.23 -33.03
CA SER A 44 8.35 28.84 -33.84
C SER A 44 8.24 27.37 -34.26
N LEU A 45 7.65 27.10 -35.43
CA LEU A 45 7.61 25.74 -35.98
C LEU A 45 9.03 25.24 -36.29
N LYS A 46 9.35 24.03 -35.82
CA LYS A 46 10.61 23.34 -36.13
C LYS A 46 10.33 21.95 -36.70
N ILE A 47 10.15 21.90 -38.02
CA ILE A 47 9.84 20.67 -38.77
C ILE A 47 11.04 19.71 -38.68
N ARG A 48 10.79 18.45 -38.30
CA ARG A 48 11.67 17.31 -38.58
C ARG A 48 11.04 16.46 -39.71
N PRO A 49 11.79 16.06 -40.75
CA PRO A 49 11.27 15.17 -41.78
C PRO A 49 11.30 13.70 -41.35
N SER A 50 10.29 12.95 -41.76
CA SER A 50 10.22 11.49 -41.68
C SER A 50 11.10 10.81 -42.72
N HIS A 51 11.68 9.65 -42.39
CA HIS A 51 12.24 8.71 -43.38
C HIS A 51 11.45 7.38 -43.36
N PRO A 52 11.08 6.81 -44.54
CA PRO A 52 10.29 5.59 -44.61
C PRO A 52 11.14 4.30 -44.66
N HIS A 53 10.49 3.17 -44.40
CA HIS A 53 11.05 1.82 -44.58
C HIS A 53 11.28 1.47 -46.07
N SER A 54 12.23 0.55 -46.32
CA SER A 54 12.31 -0.24 -47.56
C SER A 54 12.92 -1.61 -47.28
N ASN A 55 12.24 -2.69 -47.71
CA ASN A 55 12.71 -4.08 -47.64
C ASN A 55 13.49 -4.49 -48.91
N GLU A 56 13.90 -5.76 -48.94
CA GLU A 56 14.35 -6.55 -50.12
C GLU A 56 15.84 -6.48 -50.55
N SER A 57 16.65 -7.25 -49.83
CA SER A 57 17.32 -8.49 -50.31
C SER A 57 18.30 -8.54 -51.51
N LEU A 58 19.29 -9.45 -51.35
CA LEU A 58 20.05 -10.21 -52.36
C LEU A 58 21.18 -9.52 -53.17
N GLY A 59 22.42 -9.97 -52.91
CA GLY A 59 23.62 -9.78 -53.74
C GLY A 59 24.81 -10.59 -53.19
N LEU A 60 25.44 -11.43 -54.02
CA LEU A 60 26.55 -12.33 -53.65
C LEU A 60 27.93 -11.77 -54.07
N LEU A 61 28.99 -12.33 -53.46
CA LEU A 61 30.42 -12.49 -53.87
C LEU A 61 31.32 -12.28 -52.62
N GLU A 62 31.95 -13.31 -52.03
CA GLU A 62 33.14 -14.10 -52.47
C GLU A 62 34.52 -13.52 -52.07
N ASP A 63 35.04 -14.07 -50.96
CA ASP A 63 36.39 -14.65 -50.79
C ASP A 63 37.63 -13.80 -50.39
N ALA A 64 38.61 -14.51 -49.82
CA ALA A 64 40.03 -14.21 -49.54
C ALA A 64 40.45 -13.27 -48.37
N SER A 65 41.22 -13.85 -47.44
CA SER A 65 42.05 -13.26 -46.37
C SER A 65 43.54 -13.11 -46.84
N PRO A 66 44.60 -12.84 -46.01
CA PRO A 66 44.73 -12.52 -44.57
C PRO A 66 45.74 -11.34 -44.27
N VAL A 67 46.51 -11.41 -43.16
CA VAL A 67 47.73 -10.62 -42.75
C VAL A 67 47.47 -9.32 -41.93
N GLU A 68 48.27 -8.84 -40.96
CA GLU A 68 49.17 -9.38 -39.87
C GLU A 68 49.72 -8.15 -39.04
N VAL A 69 50.59 -8.38 -38.04
CA VAL A 69 51.62 -7.46 -37.47
C VAL A 69 51.28 -6.58 -36.23
N ALA A 70 51.38 -7.20 -35.05
CA ALA A 70 52.39 -6.93 -33.97
C ALA A 70 52.50 -5.59 -33.17
N LEU A 71 53.45 -5.64 -32.19
CA LEU A 71 54.02 -4.65 -31.24
C LEU A 71 53.51 -4.74 -29.78
N SER A 72 54.36 -4.66 -28.73
CA SER A 72 55.82 -4.87 -28.58
C SER A 72 56.21 -4.95 -27.09
N ASP A 73 57.37 -5.54 -26.76
CA ASP A 73 57.81 -5.91 -25.39
C ASP A 73 58.33 -4.77 -24.48
N GLY A 74 58.49 -5.06 -23.17
CA GLY A 74 59.17 -4.21 -22.17
C GLY A 74 59.37 -4.89 -20.80
N GLU A 75 60.60 -4.85 -20.27
CA GLU A 75 61.14 -5.57 -19.09
C GLU A 75 60.70 -4.93 -17.71
N ASP A 76 61.00 -5.40 -16.48
CA ASP A 76 62.10 -6.27 -15.99
C ASP A 76 61.90 -6.90 -14.56
N THR A 77 62.76 -7.89 -14.21
CA THR A 77 63.27 -8.43 -12.91
C THR A 77 62.42 -8.74 -11.63
N ASP A 78 62.37 -10.05 -11.28
CA ASP A 78 62.94 -10.75 -10.09
C ASP A 78 62.95 -10.14 -8.65
N ALA A 79 62.94 -10.91 -7.53
CA ALA A 79 62.68 -12.34 -7.25
C ALA A 79 62.69 -12.64 -5.72
N ASN A 80 62.09 -13.77 -5.26
CA ASN A 80 62.78 -14.71 -4.34
C ASN A 80 62.09 -16.07 -4.05
N PHE A 81 62.95 -17.04 -3.70
CA PHE A 81 62.78 -18.37 -3.05
C PHE A 81 61.50 -18.63 -2.22
N THR A 82 60.88 -19.82 -2.12
CA THR A 82 61.18 -21.22 -2.61
C THR A 82 59.87 -22.07 -2.54
N LEU A 83 59.73 -23.41 -2.69
CA LEU A 83 60.60 -24.63 -2.76
C LEU A 83 59.87 -25.77 -3.54
N ARG A 84 60.40 -27.01 -3.57
CA ARG A 84 59.72 -28.26 -4.02
C ARG A 84 60.15 -29.48 -3.19
N PRO A 85 59.32 -30.54 -3.09
CA PRO A 85 59.53 -31.71 -3.95
C PRO A 85 58.24 -32.35 -4.55
N SER A 86 58.43 -33.14 -5.62
CA SER A 86 57.46 -34.08 -6.24
C SER A 86 57.80 -35.53 -5.79
N PRO A 87 57.09 -36.65 -6.15
CA PRO A 87 56.20 -36.86 -7.33
C PRO A 87 54.93 -37.74 -7.13
N GLY A 88 54.12 -37.91 -8.19
CA GLY A 88 53.23 -39.08 -8.38
C GLY A 88 51.85 -38.81 -9.01
N PRO A 89 51.47 -39.45 -10.15
CA PRO A 89 50.12 -39.39 -10.75
C PRO A 89 49.22 -40.58 -10.31
N PRO A 90 47.88 -40.42 -10.28
CA PRO A 90 47.01 -40.67 -11.46
C PRO A 90 45.93 -39.57 -11.62
N GLY A 91 44.97 -39.58 -12.54
CA GLY A 91 44.57 -40.48 -13.64
C GLY A 91 43.28 -39.95 -14.28
N THR A 92 42.95 -40.32 -15.51
CA THR A 92 41.84 -39.72 -16.28
C THR A 92 40.45 -40.27 -15.91
N ILE A 93 39.48 -39.37 -15.74
CA ILE A 93 38.03 -39.65 -15.80
C ILE A 93 37.38 -38.58 -16.70
N SER A 94 36.47 -39.00 -17.60
CA SER A 94 35.76 -38.13 -18.54
C SER A 94 34.57 -37.40 -17.88
N PRO A 95 34.18 -36.21 -18.36
CA PRO A 95 32.99 -35.53 -17.88
C PRO A 95 31.71 -36.24 -18.35
N SER A 96 30.80 -36.51 -17.41
CA SER A 96 29.42 -36.93 -17.71
C SER A 96 28.55 -35.73 -18.06
N THR A 97 27.74 -35.85 -19.11
CA THR A 97 26.76 -34.84 -19.55
C THR A 97 25.85 -34.36 -18.43
N TYR A 98 25.76 -33.04 -18.25
CA TYR A 98 24.54 -32.41 -17.74
C TYR A 98 23.52 -32.33 -18.87
N THR A 99 22.30 -32.77 -18.62
CA THR A 99 21.15 -32.63 -19.53
C THR A 99 20.35 -31.38 -19.17
N HIS A 100 20.08 -30.51 -20.15
CA HIS A 100 19.10 -29.45 -19.98
C HIS A 100 17.72 -30.06 -19.70
N SER A 101 17.09 -29.66 -18.60
CA SER A 101 15.68 -29.93 -18.36
C SER A 101 14.86 -28.93 -19.17
N ILE A 102 14.39 -29.37 -20.35
CA ILE A 102 13.40 -28.62 -21.13
C ILE A 102 12.09 -28.71 -20.36
N LEU A 103 11.57 -27.57 -19.89
CA LEU A 103 10.20 -27.49 -19.40
C LEU A 103 9.25 -27.64 -20.60
N PRO A 104 8.15 -28.41 -20.47
CA PRO A 104 7.14 -28.44 -21.50
C PRO A 104 6.45 -27.07 -21.57
N LEU A 105 6.39 -26.49 -22.77
CA LEU A 105 5.40 -25.47 -23.07
C LEU A 105 4.01 -26.12 -22.90
N LEU A 106 3.16 -25.47 -22.12
CA LEU A 106 1.73 -25.65 -22.21
C LEU A 106 1.23 -24.54 -23.13
N ASP A 107 0.78 -24.93 -24.32
CA ASP A 107 0.11 -24.03 -25.25
C ASP A 107 -1.33 -23.82 -24.75
N ASP A 108 -1.50 -22.92 -23.77
CA ASP A 108 -2.78 -22.25 -23.50
C ASP A 108 -2.77 -20.93 -24.31
N ASP A 109 -3.85 -20.66 -25.06
CA ASP A 109 -3.98 -19.50 -25.96
C ASP A 109 -4.22 -18.17 -25.19
N ASP A 110 -3.26 -17.77 -24.34
CA ASP A 110 -3.27 -16.52 -23.57
C ASP A 110 -2.94 -15.30 -24.46
N ASP A 111 -3.80 -14.99 -25.44
CA ASP A 111 -3.85 -13.73 -26.23
C ASP A 111 -4.31 -12.53 -25.35
N ASP A 112 -3.68 -12.36 -24.20
CA ASP A 112 -3.66 -11.13 -23.40
C ASP A 112 -2.40 -10.33 -23.82
N ASP A 113 -2.57 -9.41 -24.80
CA ASP A 113 -1.62 -8.39 -25.29
C ASP A 113 -2.25 -7.01 -25.09
N ASP A 114 -2.28 -6.55 -23.84
CA ASP A 114 -2.81 -5.23 -23.44
C ASP A 114 -1.74 -4.14 -23.60
N SER A 115 -1.21 -3.99 -24.82
CA SER A 115 -0.29 -2.90 -25.15
C SER A 115 -1.04 -1.55 -25.28
N ILE A 116 -0.83 -0.67 -24.28
CA ILE A 116 -1.45 0.65 -24.17
C ILE A 116 -1.31 1.47 -25.47
N SER A 117 -2.43 1.98 -25.98
CA SER A 117 -2.45 2.98 -27.05
C SER A 117 -3.62 3.98 -26.93
N ASP A 118 -3.27 5.26 -26.83
CA ASP A 118 -4.06 6.49 -26.99
C ASP A 118 -5.60 6.38 -27.05
N TYR A 119 -6.27 6.56 -25.91
CA TYR A 119 -7.67 7.01 -25.90
C TYR A 119 -7.75 8.49 -26.29
N GLN A 120 -8.25 8.78 -27.50
CA GLN A 120 -8.80 10.10 -27.83
C GLN A 120 -10.32 10.13 -27.58
N ASP A 121 -10.81 11.28 -27.09
CA ASP A 121 -12.23 11.58 -26.96
C ASP A 121 -13.00 11.33 -28.27
N ASP A 122 -14.14 10.64 -28.18
CA ASP A 122 -15.28 10.96 -29.03
C ASP A 122 -16.62 10.63 -28.34
N ALA A 123 -17.68 11.38 -28.69
CA ALA A 123 -18.80 11.59 -27.77
C ALA A 123 -19.91 10.52 -27.79
N PHE A 124 -20.43 10.18 -26.59
CA PHE A 124 -21.64 9.36 -26.41
C PHE A 124 -22.94 10.12 -26.77
N GLU A 125 -23.32 10.14 -28.05
CA GLU A 125 -24.74 10.25 -28.43
C GLU A 125 -25.36 8.86 -28.59
N PHE A 126 -26.42 8.55 -27.83
CA PHE A 126 -27.78 8.45 -28.37
C PHE A 126 -28.83 8.08 -27.31
N LEU A 127 -29.81 8.98 -27.10
CA LEU A 127 -31.08 8.66 -26.46
C LEU A 127 -32.18 8.46 -27.52
N ARG A 128 -32.87 7.30 -27.49
CA ARG A 128 -34.35 7.21 -27.60
C ARG A 128 -34.86 5.77 -27.45
N PRO A 129 -36.03 5.56 -26.80
CA PRO A 129 -36.67 4.25 -26.69
C PRO A 129 -37.50 3.91 -27.94
N LEU A 130 -37.66 2.61 -28.21
CA LEU A 130 -38.65 2.09 -29.17
C LEU A 130 -39.97 1.70 -28.47
N GLN A 131 -41.03 1.63 -29.26
CA GLN A 131 -42.41 1.77 -28.79
C GLN A 131 -43.13 0.45 -28.48
N VAL A 132 -44.20 0.60 -27.70
CA VAL A 132 -45.29 -0.37 -27.54
C VAL A 132 -45.85 -0.80 -28.91
N ASP A 133 -46.13 -2.10 -29.07
CA ASP A 133 -47.17 -2.58 -29.98
C ASP A 133 -48.11 -3.56 -29.25
N THR A 134 -49.33 -3.70 -29.74
CA THR A 134 -50.46 -4.28 -29.00
C THR A 134 -51.09 -5.48 -29.70
N SER A 135 -51.04 -6.65 -29.08
CA SER A 135 -52.00 -7.71 -29.39
C SER A 135 -52.31 -8.62 -28.19
N SER A 136 -53.55 -9.11 -28.15
CA SER A 136 -54.01 -10.18 -27.27
C SER A 136 -55.04 -10.99 -28.06
N PRO A 137 -55.18 -12.29 -27.81
CA PRO A 137 -56.35 -12.69 -27.01
C PRO A 137 -56.12 -13.87 -26.06
N GLN A 138 -56.90 -13.86 -24.96
CA GLN A 138 -57.56 -14.96 -24.20
C GLN A 138 -57.01 -16.41 -24.29
N ARG A 139 -57.03 -17.24 -23.23
CA ARG A 139 -58.02 -17.33 -22.13
C ARG A 139 -57.55 -18.25 -20.97
N SER A 140 -58.12 -18.04 -19.77
CA SER A 140 -58.15 -18.94 -18.57
C SER A 140 -56.81 -19.37 -17.90
N GLY A 141 -56.71 -19.52 -16.56
CA GLY A 141 -57.63 -19.04 -15.50
C GLY A 141 -57.56 -19.79 -14.16
N SER A 142 -57.15 -19.07 -13.09
CA SER A 142 -57.48 -19.29 -11.64
C SER A 142 -57.01 -20.58 -10.92
N PRO A 143 -56.88 -20.58 -9.56
CA PRO A 143 -56.36 -19.54 -8.66
C PRO A 143 -55.33 -20.09 -7.62
N SER A 144 -54.82 -19.23 -6.73
CA SER A 144 -54.07 -19.64 -5.51
C SER A 144 -54.99 -20.28 -4.45
N PRO A 145 -54.47 -21.09 -3.50
CA PRO A 145 -54.48 -20.61 -2.11
C PRO A 145 -53.31 -21.07 -1.19
N ALA A 146 -53.19 -20.38 -0.06
CA ALA A 146 -52.58 -20.82 1.21
C ALA A 146 -53.35 -20.13 2.37
N PRO A 147 -53.17 -20.48 3.67
CA PRO A 147 -52.44 -21.60 4.31
C PRO A 147 -53.38 -22.49 5.16
N PRO A 148 -52.86 -23.32 6.10
CA PRO A 148 -53.45 -23.29 7.45
C PRO A 148 -52.48 -23.50 8.66
N ASN A 149 -52.75 -22.73 9.72
CA ASN A 149 -52.51 -22.88 11.17
C ASN A 149 -51.59 -23.98 11.78
N ALA A 150 -50.52 -23.51 12.44
CA ALA A 150 -50.23 -23.57 13.89
C ALA A 150 -50.56 -24.81 14.77
N SER A 151 -49.50 -25.38 15.37
CA SER A 151 -49.43 -25.98 16.75
C SER A 151 -47.96 -26.21 17.15
N SER A 152 -47.33 -25.42 18.03
CA SER A 152 -47.32 -25.53 19.50
C SER A 152 -46.75 -26.85 20.07
N PHE A 153 -45.50 -26.82 20.57
CA PHE A 153 -44.94 -27.83 21.50
C PHE A 153 -43.93 -27.18 22.47
N GLU A 154 -44.01 -27.58 23.75
CA GLU A 154 -43.07 -27.20 24.81
C GLU A 154 -41.96 -28.25 24.99
N PRO A 155 -40.74 -27.88 25.42
CA PRO A 155 -39.76 -28.81 25.97
C PRO A 155 -40.00 -29.04 27.48
N SER A 156 -40.31 -30.27 27.87
CA SER A 156 -40.49 -30.65 29.28
C SER A 156 -39.16 -30.72 30.04
N ALA A 157 -39.14 -30.31 31.32
CA ALA A 157 -37.97 -30.38 32.19
C ALA A 157 -38.18 -31.31 33.40
N VAL A 158 -37.23 -32.21 33.68
CA VAL A 158 -37.17 -33.04 34.90
C VAL A 158 -35.72 -33.27 35.34
N ASN A 159 -35.40 -32.80 36.56
CA ASN A 159 -34.57 -33.38 37.64
C ASN A 159 -33.53 -34.51 37.35
N THR A 160 -32.41 -34.67 38.08
CA THR A 160 -31.76 -33.97 39.22
C THR A 160 -30.40 -34.64 39.49
N SER A 161 -29.40 -33.92 40.04
CA SER A 161 -28.72 -34.34 41.29
C SER A 161 -27.57 -33.41 41.72
N THR A 162 -27.52 -33.12 43.02
CA THR A 162 -26.36 -32.72 43.82
C THR A 162 -26.46 -33.48 45.14
N PRO A 163 -25.37 -33.90 45.81
CA PRO A 163 -24.73 -32.96 46.76
C PRO A 163 -23.22 -33.18 47.02
N SER A 164 -22.53 -32.14 47.51
CA SER A 164 -21.80 -32.14 48.81
C SER A 164 -20.95 -30.88 49.00
N SER A 165 -20.72 -30.50 50.26
CA SER A 165 -19.98 -29.28 50.65
C SER A 165 -19.43 -29.40 52.07
N ILE A 166 -18.23 -28.86 52.35
CA ILE A 166 -17.77 -28.49 53.71
C ILE A 166 -16.57 -27.52 53.62
N PRO A 167 -16.29 -26.65 54.62
CA PRO A 167 -15.61 -25.36 54.40
C PRO A 167 -14.25 -25.18 55.13
N LEU A 168 -13.60 -24.03 54.88
CA LEU A 168 -12.59 -23.43 55.77
C LEU A 168 -12.84 -21.92 56.00
N ILE A 169 -12.09 -21.32 56.94
CA ILE A 169 -12.56 -20.21 57.80
C ILE A 169 -11.69 -18.95 57.71
N PHE A 170 -12.31 -17.79 58.03
CA PHE A 170 -11.74 -16.45 58.20
C PHE A 170 -10.44 -16.35 59.03
N THR A 171 -9.65 -15.32 58.74
CA THR A 171 -9.17 -14.32 59.73
C THR A 171 -8.88 -12.98 59.02
N SER A 172 -8.62 -11.89 59.75
CA SER A 172 -8.63 -10.53 59.19
C SER A 172 -7.81 -9.51 59.99
N SER A 173 -7.73 -8.28 59.46
CA SER A 173 -7.49 -7.01 60.21
C SER A 173 -6.01 -6.61 60.44
N PRO A 174 -5.70 -5.30 60.71
CA PRO A 174 -4.61 -4.60 59.98
C PRO A 174 -3.65 -3.76 60.86
N SER A 175 -2.80 -2.94 60.24
CA SER A 175 -2.08 -1.85 60.93
C SER A 175 -1.65 -0.69 60.00
N THR A 176 -1.69 0.54 60.52
CA THR A 176 -1.22 1.80 59.87
C THR A 176 -0.45 2.65 60.88
N SER A 177 0.68 3.26 60.49
CA SER A 177 1.31 4.37 61.24
C SER A 177 2.31 5.16 60.38
N THR A 178 2.64 6.39 60.81
CA THR A 178 3.28 7.44 60.00
C THR A 178 4.58 8.01 60.59
N SER A 179 5.23 8.87 59.79
CA SER A 179 5.97 10.10 60.18
C SER A 179 7.38 10.05 60.80
N SER A 180 8.34 10.65 60.08
CA SER A 180 9.34 11.66 60.52
C SER A 180 10.27 11.96 59.32
N ALA A 181 10.47 13.16 58.78
CA ALA A 181 10.74 14.48 59.36
C ALA A 181 12.17 14.63 59.92
N GLY A 182 13.04 15.32 59.17
CA GLY A 182 14.40 15.72 59.56
C GLY A 182 14.89 16.86 58.66
N SER A 183 15.39 17.94 59.25
CA SER A 183 15.79 19.19 58.59
C SER A 183 16.98 19.79 59.33
N LEU A 184 17.96 20.34 58.60
CA LEU A 184 19.16 21.00 59.14
C LEU A 184 19.69 22.12 58.22
N ASP A 185 20.45 23.03 58.85
CA ASP A 185 20.87 24.36 58.41
C ASP A 185 22.43 24.47 58.36
N MET A 186 23.10 25.36 57.62
CA MET A 186 22.70 26.39 56.63
C MET A 186 23.93 26.93 55.87
N LEU A 187 23.68 27.85 54.90
CA LEU A 187 24.59 28.95 54.48
C LEU A 187 25.84 28.57 53.60
N PRO A 188 26.47 29.53 52.87
CA PRO A 188 26.58 29.37 51.42
C PRO A 188 27.99 29.60 50.81
N SER A 189 28.08 29.45 49.49
CA SER A 189 29.19 29.95 48.65
C SER A 189 28.63 30.61 47.37
N GLN A 190 29.35 31.59 46.82
CA GLN A 190 28.88 32.43 45.70
C GLN A 190 29.64 32.21 44.38
N LEU A 191 28.87 32.17 43.28
CA LEU A 191 29.27 32.52 41.89
C LEU A 191 30.33 31.59 41.21
N PRO A 192 30.52 31.66 39.88
CA PRO A 192 29.99 32.64 38.90
C PRO A 192 28.92 32.11 37.93
N SER A 193 28.24 33.05 37.29
CA SER A 193 27.28 32.82 36.21
C SER A 193 27.98 32.52 34.87
N SER A 194 27.75 31.33 34.32
CA SER A 194 27.87 31.10 32.87
C SER A 194 26.51 31.36 32.20
N SER A 195 26.53 31.91 30.99
CA SER A 195 25.31 32.15 30.21
C SER A 195 24.87 30.85 29.54
N SER A 196 23.96 30.10 30.16
CA SER A 196 23.17 29.13 29.42
C SER A 196 22.30 29.87 28.41
N GLN A 197 22.60 29.72 27.12
CA GLN A 197 21.54 29.89 26.12
C GLN A 197 20.49 28.82 26.45
N GLN A 198 19.35 29.29 26.95
CA GLN A 198 18.21 28.43 27.22
C GLN A 198 17.82 27.75 25.89
N PRO A 199 17.65 26.42 25.85
CA PRO A 199 17.13 25.74 24.67
C PRO A 199 15.85 26.44 24.20
N SER A 200 15.71 26.64 22.89
CA SER A 200 14.50 27.18 22.31
C SER A 200 13.29 26.36 22.77
N LEU A 201 12.19 27.05 23.06
CA LEU A 201 11.00 26.43 23.64
C LEU A 201 10.49 25.29 22.74
N SER A 202 9.85 24.31 23.39
CA SER A 202 9.23 23.14 22.77
C SER A 202 8.28 23.52 21.62
N PRO A 203 7.93 22.57 20.73
CA PRO A 203 6.79 22.71 19.83
C PRO A 203 5.58 23.26 20.60
N SER A 204 4.88 24.22 20.02
CA SER A 204 3.67 24.75 20.63
C SER A 204 2.59 23.68 20.65
N ASP A 205 1.91 23.46 21.78
CA ASP A 205 0.76 22.55 21.89
C ASP A 205 -0.39 22.85 20.91
N ALA A 206 -0.35 24.01 20.23
CA ALA A 206 -1.22 24.37 19.13
C ALA A 206 -1.02 23.42 17.94
N VAL A 207 -2.04 22.59 17.71
CA VAL A 207 -2.18 21.78 16.48
C VAL A 207 -2.21 22.71 15.27
N THR A 208 -1.49 22.35 14.21
CA THR A 208 -1.49 23.10 12.95
C THR A 208 -2.17 22.34 11.80
N PHE A 209 -2.11 21.01 11.80
CA PHE A 209 -2.55 20.18 10.68
C PHE A 209 -4.08 20.26 10.43
N VAL A 210 -4.47 20.66 9.21
CA VAL A 210 -5.85 20.65 8.69
C VAL A 210 -5.91 19.73 7.45
N PRO A 211 -6.24 18.43 7.58
CA PRO A 211 -6.35 17.52 6.45
C PRO A 211 -7.39 18.01 5.43
N GLY A 212 -7.11 17.88 4.13
CA GLY A 212 -7.99 18.34 3.05
C GLY A 212 -7.89 19.82 2.71
N LEU A 213 -7.14 20.63 3.47
CA LEU A 213 -6.99 22.07 3.21
C LEU A 213 -5.66 22.34 2.52
N LEU A 214 -5.58 22.05 1.22
CA LEU A 214 -4.37 22.27 0.42
C LEU A 214 -4.06 23.78 0.31
N THR A 215 -2.92 24.22 0.84
CA THR A 215 -2.55 25.65 0.94
C THR A 215 -1.07 25.97 0.76
N HIS A 216 -0.17 25.01 1.01
CA HIS A 216 1.27 25.23 1.08
C HIS A 216 1.98 24.53 -0.08
N LEU A 217 2.62 25.28 -0.97
CA LEU A 217 3.36 24.74 -2.13
C LEU A 217 4.85 24.62 -1.78
N GLU A 218 5.35 23.39 -1.67
CA GLU A 218 6.71 23.09 -1.22
C GLU A 218 7.30 21.89 -1.97
N HIS A 219 8.52 22.04 -2.48
CA HIS A 219 9.19 21.04 -3.32
C HIS A 219 8.33 20.49 -4.49
N GLY A 220 7.44 21.31 -5.04
CA GLY A 220 6.51 20.95 -6.12
C GLY A 220 5.14 20.46 -5.65
N LEU A 221 5.06 19.91 -4.43
CA LEU A 221 3.84 19.39 -3.82
C LEU A 221 2.97 20.51 -3.27
N LEU A 222 1.65 20.42 -3.48
CA LEU A 222 0.65 21.25 -2.84
C LEU A 222 0.09 20.48 -1.62
N LEU A 223 0.57 20.87 -0.44
CA LEU A 223 0.34 20.19 0.83
C LEU A 223 -0.86 20.76 1.59
N SER A 224 -1.52 19.91 2.39
CA SER A 224 -2.45 20.33 3.45
C SER A 224 -1.79 21.29 4.44
N GLU A 225 -2.51 22.33 4.86
CA GLU A 225 -2.13 23.29 5.90
C GLU A 225 -1.54 22.57 7.14
N GLY A 226 -0.35 22.97 7.55
CA GLY A 226 0.37 22.40 8.68
C GLY A 226 1.27 21.19 8.36
N LEU A 227 1.41 20.79 7.09
CA LEU A 227 2.44 19.85 6.63
C LEU A 227 3.68 20.56 6.08
N THR A 228 4.79 19.84 5.96
CA THR A 228 6.02 20.24 5.26
C THR A 228 6.69 19.01 4.65
N ALA A 229 7.45 19.15 3.57
CA ALA A 229 8.02 18.03 2.82
C ALA A 229 9.52 18.19 2.54
N GLN A 230 10.24 17.07 2.42
CA GLN A 230 11.65 16.98 2.04
C GLN A 230 11.85 15.87 1.00
N ILE A 231 12.62 16.12 -0.05
CA ILE A 231 13.11 15.04 -0.94
C ILE A 231 14.27 14.31 -0.22
N ILE A 232 14.09 13.01 0.05
CA ILE A 232 15.09 12.16 0.72
C ILE A 232 15.91 11.30 -0.26
N ALA A 233 15.36 10.95 -1.42
CA ALA A 233 16.07 10.24 -2.47
C ALA A 233 15.62 10.65 -3.89
N GLU A 234 16.49 10.43 -4.87
CA GLU A 234 16.31 10.78 -6.29
C GLU A 234 16.90 9.63 -7.12
N SER A 235 16.13 9.07 -8.05
CA SER A 235 16.51 7.90 -8.84
C SER A 235 17.82 8.10 -9.60
N GLY A 236 18.69 7.09 -9.55
CA GLY A 236 20.02 7.17 -10.14
C GLY A 236 21.02 8.07 -9.36
N GLN A 237 20.62 8.73 -8.28
CA GLN A 237 21.55 9.44 -7.39
C GLN A 237 21.96 8.57 -6.19
N PRO A 238 23.18 8.75 -5.65
CA PRO A 238 23.51 8.26 -4.31
C PRO A 238 22.63 8.94 -3.25
N VAL A 239 22.00 8.14 -2.38
CA VAL A 239 21.24 8.60 -1.21
C VAL A 239 22.20 9.36 -0.28
N LYS A 240 21.77 10.54 0.18
CA LYS A 240 22.55 11.39 1.08
C LYS A 240 22.32 10.95 2.53
N TYR A 241 23.39 10.81 3.29
CA TYR A 241 23.34 10.50 4.72
C TYR A 241 23.53 11.79 5.53
N TRP A 242 22.94 11.87 6.73
CA TRP A 242 22.93 13.11 7.53
C TRP A 242 24.32 13.65 7.87
N ASN A 243 25.30 12.75 7.99
CA ASN A 243 26.70 13.07 8.26
C ASN A 243 27.45 13.72 7.06
N GLY A 244 26.76 13.99 5.95
CA GLY A 244 27.31 14.60 4.75
C GLY A 244 28.01 13.64 3.78
N THR A 245 27.98 12.33 4.05
CA THR A 245 28.41 11.29 3.10
C THR A 245 27.23 10.78 2.27
N THR A 246 27.48 9.84 1.35
CA THR A 246 26.44 9.22 0.52
C THR A 246 26.56 7.70 0.50
N SER A 247 25.50 7.04 0.07
CA SER A 247 25.50 5.62 -0.27
C SER A 247 26.51 5.29 -1.40
N LYS A 248 26.87 4.00 -1.49
CA LYS A 248 27.65 3.46 -2.61
C LYS A 248 26.77 3.03 -3.78
N LEU A 249 25.56 2.57 -3.48
CA LEU A 249 24.53 2.23 -4.45
C LEU A 249 23.69 3.47 -4.75
N GLN A 250 23.24 3.62 -5.98
CA GLN A 250 22.25 4.63 -6.36
C GLN A 250 20.86 4.20 -5.86
N PHE A 251 20.03 5.18 -5.50
CA PHE A 251 18.59 4.96 -5.37
C PHE A 251 18.05 4.39 -6.68
N HIS A 252 17.11 3.45 -6.59
CA HIS A 252 16.58 2.74 -7.74
C HIS A 252 15.76 3.65 -8.66
N GLY A 253 15.51 3.24 -9.90
CA GLY A 253 14.51 3.87 -10.77
C GLY A 253 13.11 3.34 -10.45
N MET A 254 12.09 4.08 -10.88
CA MET A 254 10.66 3.77 -10.68
C MET A 254 10.37 3.37 -9.22
N PRO A 255 10.68 4.23 -8.22
CA PRO A 255 10.47 3.92 -6.81
C PRO A 255 8.99 3.70 -6.52
N ASP A 256 8.67 2.52 -5.99
CA ASP A 256 7.29 2.06 -5.88
C ASP A 256 6.96 1.54 -4.47
N PHE A 257 5.90 0.73 -4.33
CA PHE A 257 5.17 0.41 -3.10
C PHE A 257 6.10 0.28 -1.89
N GLY A 258 5.81 1.11 -0.90
CA GLY A 258 6.62 1.32 0.28
C GLY A 258 6.07 0.63 1.52
N ALA A 259 6.97 0.24 2.43
CA ALA A 259 6.60 -0.20 3.77
C ALA A 259 7.70 0.15 4.78
N THR A 260 7.31 0.38 6.03
CA THR A 260 8.27 0.56 7.13
C THR A 260 8.26 -0.60 8.11
N PHE A 261 9.43 -0.81 8.73
CA PHE A 261 9.68 -1.85 9.71
C PHE A 261 10.57 -1.27 10.82
N GLU A 262 10.34 -1.63 12.08
CA GLU A 262 11.28 -1.33 13.17
C GLU A 262 12.66 -1.91 12.85
N ASP A 263 13.74 -1.17 13.13
CA ASP A 263 15.09 -1.69 12.96
C ASP A 263 15.47 -2.58 14.15
N LEU A 264 15.59 -3.89 13.87
CA LEU A 264 15.89 -4.92 14.86
C LEU A 264 17.41 -5.14 15.05
N ARG A 265 18.26 -4.31 14.45
CA ARG A 265 19.72 -4.42 14.57
C ARG A 265 20.25 -3.71 15.82
N ASP A 266 21.13 -4.39 16.56
CA ASP A 266 21.75 -3.89 17.80
C ASP A 266 22.48 -2.54 17.64
N ASP A 267 22.88 -2.16 16.42
CA ASP A 267 23.57 -0.89 16.12
C ASP A 267 22.63 0.29 15.85
N ASN A 268 21.31 0.09 15.76
CA ASN A 268 20.33 1.13 15.45
C ASN A 268 19.03 1.06 16.30
N PRO A 269 19.12 1.10 17.65
CA PRO A 269 17.95 0.90 18.52
C PRO A 269 16.90 2.01 18.37
N ASN A 270 15.64 1.62 18.16
CA ASN A 270 14.50 2.50 17.85
C ASN A 270 14.61 3.26 16.52
N GLY A 271 15.57 2.91 15.65
CA GLY A 271 15.55 3.30 14.25
C GLY A 271 14.49 2.50 13.46
N TRP A 272 14.37 2.80 12.17
CA TRP A 272 13.48 2.06 11.28
C TRP A 272 14.03 1.94 9.87
N VAL A 273 13.48 0.99 9.12
CA VAL A 273 13.69 0.81 7.68
C VAL A 273 12.46 1.34 6.96
N TYR A 274 12.64 2.14 5.91
CA TYR A 274 11.70 2.23 4.79
C TYR A 274 12.27 1.38 3.67
N LEU A 275 11.50 0.39 3.20
CA LEU A 275 11.81 -0.30 1.95
C LEU A 275 10.76 0.05 0.90
N SER A 276 11.16 -0.05 -0.36
CA SER A 276 10.37 0.33 -1.51
C SER A 276 10.77 -0.51 -2.71
N ASN A 277 9.77 -0.89 -3.48
CA ASN A 277 9.92 -1.63 -4.72
C ASN A 277 10.50 -0.74 -5.83
N SER A 278 10.73 -1.32 -7.01
CA SER A 278 11.38 -0.65 -8.14
C SER A 278 10.84 -1.22 -9.44
N GLU A 279 9.94 -0.48 -10.07
CA GLU A 279 9.17 -0.91 -11.23
C GLU A 279 9.93 -0.75 -12.55
N MET A 280 11.17 -1.19 -12.59
CA MET A 280 11.96 -1.14 -13.82
C MET A 280 11.46 -2.20 -14.82
N GLU A 281 10.91 -1.73 -15.96
CA GLU A 281 10.52 -2.55 -17.13
C GLU A 281 11.66 -3.45 -17.67
N GLU A 282 12.91 -2.98 -17.59
CA GLU A 282 14.05 -3.71 -18.14
C GLU A 282 14.28 -5.02 -17.36
N VAL A 283 14.25 -6.15 -18.09
CA VAL A 283 14.28 -7.50 -17.51
C VAL A 283 15.49 -7.71 -16.60
N GLY A 284 15.24 -7.88 -15.30
CA GLY A 284 16.25 -8.06 -14.26
C GLY A 284 16.76 -6.76 -13.59
N SER A 285 16.32 -5.58 -14.05
CA SER A 285 16.65 -4.28 -13.44
C SER A 285 15.70 -3.89 -12.29
N GLY A 286 14.56 -4.60 -12.14
CA GLY A 286 13.65 -4.50 -11.00
C GLY A 286 14.31 -4.96 -9.69
N SER A 287 13.86 -4.39 -8.57
CA SER A 287 14.56 -4.54 -7.28
C SER A 287 13.75 -4.09 -6.05
N VAL A 288 14.29 -4.30 -4.84
CA VAL A 288 13.80 -3.67 -3.60
C VAL A 288 14.92 -2.91 -2.92
N GLY A 289 14.75 -1.59 -2.81
CA GLY A 289 15.64 -0.68 -2.08
C GLY A 289 15.26 -0.58 -0.60
N SER A 290 16.22 -0.21 0.25
CA SER A 290 16.02 -0.06 1.69
C SER A 290 16.78 1.17 2.19
N ILE A 291 16.06 2.17 2.70
CA ILE A 291 16.60 3.35 3.39
C ILE A 291 16.47 3.12 4.90
N ILE A 292 17.56 3.29 5.63
CA ILE A 292 17.63 3.07 7.07
C ILE A 292 17.73 4.42 7.77
N PHE A 293 16.84 4.65 8.73
CA PHE A 293 16.77 5.82 9.59
C PHE A 293 17.22 5.49 11.00
N ASP A 294 17.89 6.43 11.66
CA ASP A 294 18.07 6.37 13.12
C ASP A 294 16.80 6.82 13.88
N SER A 295 16.80 6.70 15.20
CA SER A 295 15.68 7.07 16.07
C SER A 295 15.31 8.57 16.05
N GLU A 296 16.10 9.42 15.41
CA GLU A 296 15.85 10.86 15.24
C GLU A 296 15.26 11.17 13.84
N GLY A 297 15.11 10.17 12.97
CA GLY A 297 14.63 10.33 11.59
C GLY A 297 15.74 10.71 10.60
N HIS A 298 17.01 10.54 10.96
CA HIS A 298 18.10 10.81 10.03
C HIS A 298 18.42 9.59 9.18
N VAL A 299 18.55 9.77 7.86
CA VAL A 299 19.06 8.72 6.97
C VAL A 299 20.53 8.41 7.31
N ILE A 300 20.80 7.17 7.71
CA ILE A 300 22.13 6.67 8.08
C ILE A 300 22.70 5.65 7.08
N ARG A 301 21.84 4.97 6.30
CA ARG A 301 22.26 3.90 5.38
C ARG A 301 21.25 3.73 4.24
N TYR A 302 21.72 3.22 3.10
CA TYR A 302 20.88 2.67 2.04
C TYR A 302 21.46 1.33 1.56
N GLU A 303 20.59 0.33 1.43
CA GLU A 303 20.88 -1.06 1.05
C GLU A 303 19.97 -1.52 -0.10
N ARG A 304 20.23 -2.71 -0.65
CA ARG A 304 19.39 -3.38 -1.65
C ARG A 304 19.09 -4.80 -1.17
N LEU A 305 17.82 -5.15 -1.09
CA LEU A 305 17.32 -6.39 -0.47
C LEU A 305 16.89 -7.44 -1.50
N LEU A 306 16.45 -7.00 -2.68
CA LEU A 306 16.10 -7.83 -3.84
C LEU A 306 16.68 -7.20 -5.11
N SER A 307 17.09 -8.03 -6.07
CA SER A 307 17.64 -7.68 -7.39
C SER A 307 17.46 -8.85 -8.35
N ASN A 308 17.58 -8.60 -9.66
CA ASN A 308 17.34 -9.59 -10.74
C ASN A 308 15.85 -10.01 -10.84
N THR A 309 14.95 -9.08 -10.53
CA THR A 309 13.50 -9.15 -10.73
C THR A 309 13.08 -8.11 -11.79
N THR A 310 11.81 -8.08 -12.20
CA THR A 310 11.32 -7.16 -13.26
C THR A 310 9.98 -6.56 -12.87
N MET A 311 9.80 -5.25 -13.10
CA MET A 311 8.61 -4.47 -12.69
C MET A 311 8.12 -4.81 -11.29
N ASN A 312 8.90 -4.46 -10.27
CA ASN A 312 8.41 -4.57 -8.90
C ASN A 312 7.51 -3.37 -8.59
N CYS A 313 6.20 -3.55 -8.74
CA CYS A 313 5.16 -2.55 -8.47
C CYS A 313 4.69 -2.67 -7.00
N GLY A 314 3.54 -3.29 -6.75
CA GLY A 314 2.95 -3.51 -5.42
C GLY A 314 3.62 -4.51 -4.48
N GLY A 315 3.02 -4.64 -3.29
CA GLY A 315 3.50 -5.56 -2.27
C GLY A 315 2.64 -5.64 -1.02
N GLY A 316 3.22 -6.13 0.08
CA GLY A 316 2.54 -6.17 1.38
C GLY A 316 3.36 -6.71 2.54
N ILE A 317 3.04 -6.27 3.75
CA ILE A 317 3.67 -6.74 4.99
C ILE A 317 3.11 -8.12 5.37
N THR A 318 3.96 -9.02 5.86
CA THR A 318 3.56 -10.34 6.36
C THR A 318 3.27 -10.32 7.87
N PRO A 319 2.44 -11.25 8.40
CA PRO A 319 2.10 -11.32 9.84
C PRO A 319 3.26 -11.78 10.74
N PHE A 320 4.47 -11.88 10.18
CA PHE A 320 5.73 -12.20 10.85
C PHE A 320 6.85 -11.23 10.44
N ASN A 321 6.47 -9.99 10.10
CA ASN A 321 7.35 -8.82 9.94
C ASN A 321 8.40 -8.95 8.82
N THR A 322 7.97 -9.46 7.67
CA THR A 322 8.74 -9.47 6.41
C THR A 322 7.95 -8.76 5.31
N TRP A 323 8.59 -8.49 4.17
CA TRP A 323 7.96 -7.90 3.00
C TRP A 323 7.61 -8.96 1.96
N ILE A 324 6.51 -8.77 1.22
CA ILE A 324 6.26 -9.37 -0.09
C ILE A 324 6.40 -8.27 -1.14
N SER A 325 7.29 -8.47 -2.10
CA SER A 325 7.44 -7.65 -3.30
C SER A 325 6.86 -8.43 -4.48
N CYS A 326 6.01 -7.80 -5.27
CA CYS A 326 5.30 -8.46 -6.37
C CYS A 326 5.95 -8.08 -7.71
N GLU A 327 5.85 -8.93 -8.73
CA GLU A 327 6.30 -8.62 -10.10
C GLU A 327 5.09 -8.45 -11.03
N GLU A 328 4.94 -7.23 -11.55
CA GLU A 328 3.88 -6.74 -12.44
C GLU A 328 4.12 -7.20 -13.90
N THR A 329 4.43 -8.50 -14.09
CA THR A 329 4.74 -9.04 -15.43
C THR A 329 4.00 -10.35 -15.70
N LYS A 330 3.72 -10.64 -16.98
CA LYS A 330 3.13 -11.92 -17.41
C LYS A 330 4.06 -13.08 -17.04
N GLY A 331 3.66 -13.91 -16.07
CA GLY A 331 4.49 -14.98 -15.51
C GLY A 331 5.38 -14.58 -14.32
N GLY A 332 5.31 -13.32 -13.87
CA GLY A 332 6.05 -12.77 -12.72
C GLY A 332 5.77 -13.51 -11.40
N ARG A 333 6.57 -13.24 -10.37
CA ARG A 333 6.55 -13.94 -9.08
C ARG A 333 6.46 -12.97 -7.90
N ASN A 334 5.81 -13.43 -6.84
CA ASN A 334 5.84 -12.75 -5.54
C ASN A 334 7.06 -13.21 -4.74
N TYR A 335 7.89 -12.28 -4.30
CA TYR A 335 9.13 -12.51 -3.54
C TYR A 335 8.96 -12.10 -2.08
N GLN A 336 9.21 -13.04 -1.17
CA GLN A 336 9.37 -12.72 0.24
C GLN A 336 10.78 -12.19 0.49
N VAL A 337 10.87 -11.00 1.09
CA VAL A 337 12.09 -10.22 1.33
C VAL A 337 12.22 -9.94 2.82
N ASP A 338 13.43 -10.05 3.37
CA ASP A 338 13.74 -9.72 4.76
C ASP A 338 14.17 -8.24 4.90
N PRO A 339 13.41 -7.38 5.60
CA PRO A 339 13.76 -5.99 5.86
C PRO A 339 15.11 -5.81 6.58
N MET A 340 15.56 -6.82 7.32
CA MET A 340 16.81 -6.82 8.10
C MET A 340 17.99 -7.43 7.34
N ASN A 341 17.80 -7.91 6.11
CA ASN A 341 18.85 -8.41 5.21
C ASN A 341 19.66 -9.61 5.79
N GLN A 342 19.02 -10.46 6.60
CA GLN A 342 19.61 -11.67 7.18
C GLN A 342 19.20 -12.95 6.43
N LEU A 343 17.99 -12.98 5.87
CA LEU A 343 17.46 -14.07 5.04
C LEU A 343 17.47 -13.70 3.55
N VAL A 344 17.87 -14.66 2.71
CA VAL A 344 17.89 -14.48 1.25
C VAL A 344 16.46 -14.46 0.72
N ALA A 345 16.11 -13.40 -0.01
CA ALA A 345 14.80 -13.25 -0.62
C ALA A 345 14.47 -14.40 -1.59
N ALA A 346 13.21 -14.85 -1.60
CA ALA A 346 12.81 -16.05 -2.34
C ALA A 346 11.34 -15.97 -2.80
N PRO A 347 10.97 -16.60 -3.93
CA PRO A 347 9.60 -16.61 -4.42
C PRO A 347 8.67 -17.48 -3.55
N ILE A 348 7.44 -17.02 -3.31
CA ILE A 348 6.42 -17.72 -2.50
C ILE A 348 5.53 -18.66 -3.35
N THR A 349 4.54 -19.28 -2.72
CA THR A 349 3.56 -20.17 -3.37
C THR A 349 2.36 -19.43 -3.96
N LEU A 350 1.96 -18.30 -3.38
CA LEU A 350 0.88 -17.45 -3.91
C LEU A 350 1.38 -16.65 -5.12
N GLY A 351 0.61 -16.61 -6.20
CA GLY A 351 1.05 -16.07 -7.49
C GLY A 351 2.02 -16.99 -8.26
N LYS A 352 1.94 -18.31 -8.05
CA LYS A 352 2.70 -19.28 -8.87
C LYS A 352 2.17 -19.45 -10.30
N GLU A 353 0.91 -19.08 -10.55
CA GLU A 353 0.21 -19.13 -11.84
C GLU A 353 -0.54 -17.82 -12.07
N GLY A 354 -0.30 -17.16 -13.21
CA GLY A 354 -0.73 -15.79 -13.51
C GLY A 354 0.48 -14.90 -13.83
N GLY A 355 0.42 -13.66 -13.39
CA GLY A 355 1.42 -12.61 -13.57
C GLY A 355 0.85 -11.33 -12.99
N HIS A 356 1.39 -10.16 -13.38
CA HIS A 356 0.79 -8.86 -13.09
C HIS A 356 0.45 -8.69 -11.61
N TRP A 357 1.34 -9.19 -10.74
CA TRP A 357 1.05 -9.26 -9.31
C TRP A 357 1.20 -7.88 -8.71
N GLU A 358 0.13 -7.45 -8.04
CA GLU A 358 0.07 -6.12 -7.49
C GLU A 358 0.29 -6.17 -5.96
N SER A 359 -0.74 -6.08 -5.13
CA SER A 359 -0.58 -5.95 -3.68
C SER A 359 -0.92 -7.21 -2.88
N PHE A 360 -0.41 -7.32 -1.65
CA PHE A 360 -0.51 -8.51 -0.78
C PHE A 360 -1.08 -8.19 0.62
N ALA A 361 -1.97 -9.05 1.12
CA ALA A 361 -2.56 -8.91 2.47
C ALA A 361 -2.78 -10.27 3.18
N PHE A 362 -3.22 -10.26 4.45
CA PHE A 362 -3.42 -11.48 5.24
C PHE A 362 -4.62 -11.43 6.20
N ASP A 363 -5.28 -12.57 6.44
CA ASP A 363 -6.16 -12.79 7.60
C ASP A 363 -5.56 -13.91 8.47
N VAL A 364 -5.19 -13.56 9.71
CA VAL A 364 -4.56 -14.47 10.68
C VAL A 364 -5.38 -14.63 11.96
N ARG A 365 -6.63 -14.14 11.98
CA ARG A 365 -7.56 -14.29 13.12
C ARG A 365 -7.76 -15.77 13.48
N ASN A 366 -7.67 -16.66 12.48
CA ASN A 366 -7.53 -18.10 12.66
C ASN A 366 -6.07 -18.56 12.43
N LYS A 367 -5.22 -18.53 13.46
CA LYS A 367 -3.82 -19.00 13.36
C LYS A 367 -3.65 -20.47 12.96
N SER A 368 -4.67 -21.33 13.08
CA SER A 368 -4.62 -22.72 12.60
C SER A 368 -4.99 -22.88 11.12
N SER A 369 -5.55 -21.83 10.51
CA SER A 369 -5.84 -21.78 9.08
C SER A 369 -5.79 -20.30 8.64
N PRO A 370 -4.59 -19.71 8.53
CA PRO A 370 -4.43 -18.34 8.04
C PRO A 370 -4.79 -18.24 6.55
N ARG A 371 -5.07 -17.03 6.09
CA ARG A 371 -5.26 -16.69 4.68
C ARG A 371 -4.27 -15.61 4.29
N PHE A 372 -3.78 -15.73 3.06
CA PHE A 372 -2.94 -14.72 2.41
C PHE A 372 -3.56 -14.41 1.06
N PHE A 373 -3.52 -13.14 0.66
CA PHE A 373 -4.22 -12.64 -0.51
C PHE A 373 -3.24 -11.91 -1.42
N VAL A 374 -3.46 -11.97 -2.73
CA VAL A 374 -2.76 -11.13 -3.71
C VAL A 374 -3.72 -10.69 -4.82
N THR A 375 -3.57 -9.46 -5.29
CA THR A 375 -4.27 -8.89 -6.44
C THR A 375 -3.48 -9.08 -7.75
N GLU A 376 -4.13 -8.85 -8.89
CA GLU A 376 -3.61 -9.06 -10.25
C GLU A 376 -4.10 -7.88 -11.11
N ASP A 377 -3.22 -6.96 -11.55
CA ASP A 377 -3.60 -5.90 -12.51
C ASP A 377 -3.64 -6.49 -13.93
N ALA A 378 -4.77 -7.12 -14.23
CA ALA A 378 -5.14 -7.44 -15.59
C ALA A 378 -6.65 -7.22 -15.75
N GLU A 379 -7.12 -7.02 -16.99
CA GLU A 379 -8.57 -6.99 -17.24
C GLU A 379 -9.28 -8.26 -16.75
N LYS A 380 -8.56 -9.38 -16.67
CA LYS A 380 -9.06 -10.68 -16.19
C LYS A 380 -8.41 -11.11 -14.86
N GLY A 381 -7.83 -10.17 -14.12
CA GLY A 381 -7.02 -10.41 -12.93
C GLY A 381 -7.81 -10.96 -11.75
N ALA A 382 -7.52 -12.18 -11.30
CA ALA A 382 -8.37 -12.93 -10.39
C ALA A 382 -7.76 -13.03 -8.99
N LEU A 383 -8.04 -12.03 -8.14
CA LEU A 383 -7.61 -11.93 -6.73
C LEU A 383 -7.59 -13.31 -6.04
N GLN A 384 -6.39 -13.74 -5.67
CA GLN A 384 -6.12 -15.09 -5.18
C GLN A 384 -6.06 -15.14 -3.65
N ARG A 385 -6.41 -16.30 -3.09
CA ARG A 385 -6.32 -16.63 -1.66
C ARG A 385 -5.54 -17.91 -1.46
N PHE A 386 -4.43 -17.83 -0.72
CA PHE A 386 -3.64 -18.97 -0.28
C PHE A 386 -3.99 -19.42 1.14
N THR A 387 -4.08 -20.73 1.33
CA THR A 387 -4.18 -21.40 2.64
C THR A 387 -3.05 -22.43 2.76
N PRO A 388 -2.00 -22.21 3.57
CA PRO A 388 -0.92 -23.19 3.73
C PRO A 388 -1.43 -24.47 4.39
N HIS A 389 -0.96 -25.64 3.94
CA HIS A 389 -1.31 -26.92 4.57
C HIS A 389 -0.73 -27.06 6.00
N ASN A 390 0.33 -26.31 6.33
CA ASN A 390 1.00 -26.34 7.63
C ASN A 390 1.28 -24.92 8.14
N ALA A 391 0.42 -24.39 9.01
CA ALA A 391 0.64 -23.10 9.67
C ALA A 391 1.56 -23.27 10.90
N THR A 392 2.84 -22.88 10.78
CA THR A 392 3.80 -22.88 11.89
C THR A 392 4.29 -21.46 12.17
N TRP A 393 4.06 -20.96 13.38
CA TRP A 393 4.35 -19.56 13.76
C TRP A 393 5.68 -19.37 14.48
N ASP A 394 6.18 -20.41 15.13
CA ASP A 394 7.35 -20.35 16.00
C ASP A 394 8.31 -21.53 15.69
N PRO A 395 9.64 -21.31 15.69
CA PRO A 395 10.32 -20.00 15.73
C PRO A 395 10.20 -19.25 14.37
N PRO A 396 10.65 -17.98 14.26
CA PRO A 396 10.46 -17.16 13.05
C PRO A 396 10.97 -17.78 11.74
N GLU A 397 12.01 -18.62 11.77
CA GLU A 397 12.53 -19.32 10.59
C GLU A 397 11.57 -20.41 10.09
N GLN A 398 10.55 -20.78 10.87
CA GLN A 398 9.44 -21.62 10.44
C GLN A 398 8.24 -20.79 9.95
N ALA A 399 8.00 -19.60 10.54
CA ALA A 399 7.02 -18.64 10.04
C ALA A 399 7.35 -18.20 8.60
N TRP A 400 8.62 -17.88 8.33
CA TRP A 400 9.13 -17.59 6.98
C TRP A 400 8.73 -18.66 5.96
N LYS A 401 8.87 -19.95 6.32
CA LYS A 401 8.60 -21.09 5.43
C LYS A 401 7.12 -21.28 5.12
N MET A 402 6.21 -20.63 5.85
CA MET A 402 4.76 -20.80 5.69
C MET A 402 4.27 -20.43 4.28
N LEU A 403 4.89 -19.43 3.64
CA LEU A 403 4.51 -18.97 2.30
C LEU A 403 5.19 -19.73 1.16
N HIS A 404 6.27 -20.48 1.41
CA HIS A 404 6.99 -21.26 0.39
C HIS A 404 6.52 -22.72 0.27
N GLY A 405 5.73 -23.21 1.24
CA GLY A 405 5.21 -24.58 1.26
C GLY A 405 3.97 -24.81 0.40
N ASP A 406 3.47 -26.04 0.40
CA ASP A 406 2.21 -26.41 -0.26
C ASP A 406 0.98 -25.87 0.50
N GLY A 407 -0.08 -25.61 -0.26
CA GLY A 407 -1.37 -25.18 0.28
C GLY A 407 -2.45 -25.17 -0.79
N LEU A 408 -3.67 -24.79 -0.39
CA LEU A 408 -4.79 -24.56 -1.28
C LEU A 408 -4.74 -23.12 -1.81
N VAL A 409 -4.84 -22.93 -3.12
CA VAL A 409 -5.13 -21.64 -3.76
C VAL A 409 -6.59 -21.64 -4.22
N GLU A 410 -7.31 -20.58 -3.89
CA GLU A 410 -8.66 -20.28 -4.35
C GLU A 410 -8.69 -18.86 -4.94
N TYR A 411 -9.73 -18.56 -5.70
CA TYR A 411 -9.93 -17.28 -6.36
C TYR A 411 -11.24 -16.65 -5.87
N LEU A 412 -11.28 -15.32 -5.79
CA LEU A 412 -12.50 -14.58 -5.46
C LEU A 412 -13.58 -14.82 -6.54
N LEU A 413 -14.84 -14.83 -6.10
CA LEU A 413 -16.03 -14.82 -6.96
C LEU A 413 -17.07 -13.88 -6.35
N LEU A 414 -17.34 -12.74 -6.99
CA LEU A 414 -18.41 -11.82 -6.60
C LEU A 414 -19.75 -12.22 -7.21
N GLU A 415 -20.81 -12.09 -6.41
CA GLU A 415 -22.20 -12.36 -6.75
C GLU A 415 -23.04 -11.08 -6.52
N PRO A 416 -23.03 -10.12 -7.46
CA PRO A 416 -23.68 -8.82 -7.27
C PRO A 416 -25.20 -8.93 -7.12
N ASN A 417 -25.74 -8.16 -6.17
CA ASN A 417 -27.16 -7.80 -6.13
C ASN A 417 -27.54 -7.01 -7.39
N SER A 418 -28.85 -6.91 -7.67
CA SER A 418 -29.40 -6.16 -8.82
C SER A 418 -28.93 -4.71 -8.98
N GLY A 419 -28.48 -4.04 -7.91
CA GLY A 419 -27.90 -2.69 -7.94
C GLY A 419 -26.38 -2.62 -8.15
N GLN A 420 -25.68 -3.76 -8.19
CA GLN A 420 -24.23 -3.92 -8.44
C GLN A 420 -23.25 -3.12 -7.54
N THR A 421 -23.73 -2.48 -6.48
CA THR A 421 -22.92 -1.82 -5.42
C THR A 421 -22.70 -2.69 -4.18
N SER A 422 -23.29 -3.89 -4.15
CA SER A 422 -23.16 -4.86 -3.07
C SER A 422 -23.55 -6.26 -3.56
N GLY A 423 -23.22 -7.30 -2.79
CA GLY A 423 -23.57 -8.68 -3.11
C GLY A 423 -23.06 -9.68 -2.08
N THR A 424 -23.14 -10.96 -2.41
CA THR A 424 -22.38 -12.02 -1.74
C THR A 424 -21.05 -12.25 -2.45
N PHE A 425 -20.13 -12.94 -1.80
CA PHE A 425 -18.94 -13.48 -2.47
C PHE A 425 -18.63 -14.89 -1.99
N SER A 426 -17.88 -15.62 -2.80
CA SER A 426 -17.35 -16.94 -2.45
C SER A 426 -15.90 -17.08 -2.90
N TRP A 427 -15.28 -18.20 -2.51
CA TRP A 427 -13.93 -18.58 -2.92
C TRP A 427 -14.03 -19.92 -3.65
N GLY A 428 -13.47 -19.99 -4.86
CA GLY A 428 -13.56 -21.17 -5.71
C GLY A 428 -12.22 -21.55 -6.34
N SER A 429 -12.05 -22.82 -6.72
CA SER A 429 -10.80 -23.32 -7.32
C SER A 429 -10.76 -23.26 -8.85
N ASN A 430 -11.81 -22.75 -9.51
CA ASN A 430 -11.88 -22.67 -10.97
C ASN A 430 -11.34 -21.32 -11.46
N ARG A 431 -10.03 -21.26 -11.74
CA ARG A 431 -9.31 -20.07 -12.25
C ARG A 431 -9.99 -19.45 -13.46
N ALA A 432 -10.44 -20.25 -14.43
CA ALA A 432 -11.09 -19.75 -15.65
C ALA A 432 -12.46 -19.09 -15.36
N ALA A 433 -13.25 -19.62 -14.43
CA ALA A 433 -14.48 -18.98 -13.99
C ALA A 433 -14.20 -17.68 -13.22
N ALA A 434 -13.13 -17.63 -12.42
CA ALA A 434 -12.74 -16.44 -11.67
C ALA A 434 -12.16 -15.32 -12.55
N ARG A 435 -11.32 -15.63 -13.56
CA ARG A 435 -10.86 -14.65 -14.58
C ARG A 435 -12.04 -13.97 -15.27
N ASN A 436 -13.09 -14.73 -15.60
CA ASN A 436 -14.33 -14.19 -16.15
C ASN A 436 -15.16 -13.39 -15.13
N ASN A 437 -15.12 -13.74 -13.84
CA ASN A 437 -15.83 -13.01 -12.79
C ASN A 437 -15.16 -11.65 -12.51
N ALA A 438 -13.82 -11.62 -12.42
CA ALA A 438 -13.00 -10.43 -12.34
C ALA A 438 -13.32 -9.44 -13.48
N PHE A 439 -13.20 -9.88 -14.73
CA PHE A 439 -13.49 -9.05 -15.91
C PHE A 439 -14.84 -8.32 -15.87
N ASN A 440 -15.88 -8.96 -15.32
CA ASN A 440 -17.21 -8.36 -15.26
C ASN A 440 -17.41 -7.42 -14.06
N TYR A 441 -16.62 -7.53 -12.98
CA TYR A 441 -16.95 -6.92 -11.69
C TYR A 441 -15.81 -6.21 -10.96
N TYR A 442 -14.56 -6.63 -11.14
CA TYR A 442 -13.35 -6.06 -10.53
C TYR A 442 -12.09 -6.17 -11.44
N PRO A 443 -12.16 -5.79 -12.73
CA PRO A 443 -10.99 -5.79 -13.61
C PRO A 443 -9.97 -4.76 -13.13
N GLN A 444 -8.68 -5.08 -13.26
CA GLN A 444 -7.54 -4.26 -12.79
C GLN A 444 -7.69 -3.93 -11.30
N SER A 445 -7.24 -4.87 -10.45
CA SER A 445 -7.33 -4.75 -9.00
C SER A 445 -5.96 -4.41 -8.43
N GLU A 446 -5.89 -3.29 -7.70
CA GLU A 446 -4.62 -2.70 -7.24
C GLU A 446 -4.36 -3.05 -5.75
N GLY A 447 -4.09 -2.04 -4.91
CA GLY A 447 -3.89 -2.13 -3.47
C GLY A 447 -4.95 -2.96 -2.74
N ILE A 448 -4.49 -3.76 -1.78
CA ILE A 448 -5.30 -4.62 -0.90
C ILE A 448 -4.85 -4.50 0.57
N ASP A 449 -5.81 -4.48 1.49
CA ASP A 449 -5.60 -4.43 2.94
C ASP A 449 -6.60 -5.33 3.68
N VAL A 450 -6.27 -5.80 4.88
CA VAL A 450 -7.15 -6.62 5.72
C VAL A 450 -7.06 -6.19 7.19
N HIS A 451 -8.20 -5.77 7.76
CA HIS A 451 -8.30 -5.40 9.17
C HIS A 451 -9.59 -5.92 9.81
N GLU A 452 -9.48 -6.56 11.00
CA GLU A 452 -10.58 -7.07 11.83
C GLU A 452 -11.70 -7.81 11.06
N GLY A 453 -11.31 -8.65 10.09
CA GLY A 453 -12.25 -9.45 9.29
C GLY A 453 -12.88 -8.72 8.12
N ARG A 454 -12.44 -7.50 7.80
CA ARG A 454 -12.78 -6.81 6.56
C ARG A 454 -11.58 -6.78 5.62
N LEU A 455 -11.78 -7.23 4.39
CA LEU A 455 -10.82 -7.15 3.30
C LEU A 455 -11.21 -5.98 2.40
N PHE A 456 -10.28 -5.05 2.20
CA PHE A 456 -10.43 -3.88 1.36
C PHE A 456 -9.54 -4.06 0.13
N PHE A 457 -10.06 -3.78 -1.06
CA PHE A 457 -9.21 -3.66 -2.25
C PHE A 457 -9.80 -2.63 -3.21
N VAL A 458 -8.95 -2.01 -4.00
CA VAL A 458 -9.36 -1.05 -5.04
C VAL A 458 -9.21 -1.64 -6.44
N CYS A 459 -9.92 -1.05 -7.39
CA CYS A 459 -9.77 -1.39 -8.81
C CYS A 459 -9.61 -0.14 -9.66
N LYS A 460 -8.49 -0.05 -10.38
CA LYS A 460 -8.09 1.07 -11.24
C LYS A 460 -9.11 1.33 -12.34
N LYS A 461 -9.39 0.32 -13.17
CA LYS A 461 -10.25 0.40 -14.37
C LYS A 461 -11.67 0.90 -14.09
N VAL A 462 -12.22 0.60 -12.91
CA VAL A 462 -13.58 1.00 -12.51
C VAL A 462 -13.61 2.11 -11.45
N LYS A 463 -12.46 2.54 -10.91
CA LYS A 463 -12.33 3.57 -9.86
C LYS A 463 -13.25 3.33 -8.67
N HIS A 464 -13.14 2.14 -8.06
CA HIS A 464 -13.93 1.72 -6.91
C HIS A 464 -13.07 1.12 -5.80
N LEU A 465 -13.47 1.38 -4.55
CA LEU A 465 -13.04 0.66 -3.35
C LEU A 465 -14.12 -0.38 -2.98
N PHE A 466 -13.69 -1.63 -2.87
CA PHE A 466 -14.48 -2.77 -2.37
C PHE A 466 -14.20 -2.99 -0.89
N GLU A 467 -15.23 -3.35 -0.13
CA GLU A 467 -15.17 -3.73 1.29
C GLU A 467 -15.92 -5.05 1.48
N LEU A 468 -15.17 -6.12 1.79
CA LEU A 468 -15.65 -7.49 1.96
C LEU A 468 -15.67 -7.87 3.44
N ASP A 469 -16.84 -8.24 3.96
CA ASP A 469 -16.99 -8.86 5.28
C ASP A 469 -16.66 -10.36 5.16
N LEU A 470 -15.50 -10.76 5.69
CA LEU A 470 -14.97 -12.13 5.61
C LEU A 470 -15.76 -13.14 6.47
N ASP A 471 -16.56 -12.65 7.44
CA ASP A 471 -17.32 -13.50 8.36
C ASP A 471 -18.78 -13.67 7.92
N ALA A 472 -19.35 -12.64 7.27
CA ALA A 472 -20.69 -12.67 6.68
C ALA A 472 -20.73 -13.20 5.23
N GLY A 473 -19.61 -13.13 4.49
CA GLY A 473 -19.56 -13.50 3.07
C GLY A 473 -20.26 -12.49 2.15
N THR A 474 -20.32 -11.22 2.56
CA THR A 474 -20.99 -10.13 1.86
C THR A 474 -20.04 -8.99 1.53
N TYR A 475 -20.24 -8.31 0.41
CA TYR A 475 -19.42 -7.17 0.03
C TYR A 475 -20.25 -5.93 -0.30
N THR A 476 -19.59 -4.77 -0.22
CA THR A 476 -20.04 -3.50 -0.79
C THR A 476 -18.93 -2.89 -1.65
N ARG A 477 -19.28 -1.94 -2.51
CA ARG A 477 -18.30 -1.05 -3.16
C ARG A 477 -18.81 0.39 -3.24
N GLN A 478 -17.89 1.34 -3.20
CA GLN A 478 -18.11 2.76 -3.48
C GLN A 478 -17.10 3.23 -4.53
N SER A 479 -17.40 4.30 -5.26
CA SER A 479 -16.37 4.92 -6.10
C SER A 479 -15.34 5.65 -5.23
N THR A 480 -14.09 5.68 -5.67
CA THR A 480 -13.04 6.54 -5.10
C THR A 480 -13.01 7.92 -5.74
N THR A 481 -13.59 8.09 -6.93
CA THR A 481 -13.63 9.37 -7.65
C THR A 481 -14.53 10.37 -6.93
N THR A 482 -13.93 11.36 -6.25
CA THR A 482 -14.65 12.43 -5.56
C THR A 482 -13.73 13.63 -5.28
N GLY A 483 -14.27 14.84 -5.46
CA GLY A 483 -13.59 16.10 -5.14
C GLY A 483 -12.37 16.38 -6.01
N LEU A 484 -11.21 15.93 -5.54
CA LEU A 484 -9.91 16.05 -6.23
C LEU A 484 -9.27 14.67 -6.52
N PHE A 485 -9.74 13.59 -5.90
CA PHE A 485 -9.38 12.23 -6.28
C PHE A 485 -10.11 11.94 -7.59
N ASP A 486 -9.43 12.07 -8.72
CA ASP A 486 -10.01 11.93 -10.08
C ASP A 486 -9.24 10.96 -11.01
N GLY A 487 -8.03 10.54 -10.62
CA GLY A 487 -7.23 9.46 -11.18
C GLY A 487 -7.72 8.05 -10.81
N GLY A 488 -6.88 7.05 -11.05
CA GLY A 488 -7.11 5.66 -10.65
C GLY A 488 -6.71 5.44 -9.19
N PRO A 489 -7.51 4.74 -8.36
CA PRO A 489 -7.07 4.34 -7.03
C PRO A 489 -6.07 3.19 -7.13
N ASP A 490 -4.90 3.36 -6.52
CA ASP A 490 -3.75 2.45 -6.63
C ASP A 490 -3.45 1.77 -5.26
N GLN A 491 -2.50 2.25 -4.46
CA GLN A 491 -2.03 1.59 -3.23
C GLN A 491 -2.99 1.87 -2.07
N LEU A 492 -3.03 0.95 -1.10
CA LEU A 492 -3.79 1.09 0.15
C LEU A 492 -2.86 1.08 1.35
N HIS A 493 -3.01 2.07 2.24
CA HIS A 493 -2.31 2.09 3.53
C HIS A 493 -3.24 2.55 4.65
N ARG A 494 -3.26 1.83 5.79
CA ARG A 494 -4.13 2.17 6.94
C ARG A 494 -3.30 2.56 8.15
N ILE A 495 -3.72 3.60 8.87
CA ILE A 495 -3.18 3.89 10.20
C ILE A 495 -4.09 3.30 11.28
N LEU A 496 -3.55 2.35 12.04
CA LEU A 496 -4.26 1.61 13.09
C LEU A 496 -3.69 1.97 14.46
N GLU A 497 -4.32 2.91 15.16
CA GLU A 497 -3.90 3.38 16.48
C GLU A 497 -5.06 3.45 17.47
N ASP A 498 -4.76 3.12 18.73
CA ASP A 498 -5.75 2.65 19.69
C ASP A 498 -6.66 3.81 20.18
N GLY A 499 -7.90 3.85 19.70
CA GLY A 499 -8.90 4.87 20.05
C GLY A 499 -8.96 6.11 19.14
N PHE A 500 -8.38 6.05 17.94
CA PHE A 500 -8.52 7.06 16.89
C PHE A 500 -9.50 6.62 15.78
N ASP A 501 -9.91 7.54 14.92
CA ASP A 501 -10.75 7.23 13.76
C ASP A 501 -9.93 6.44 12.71
N ASP A 502 -10.51 5.36 12.20
CA ASP A 502 -9.92 4.49 11.17
C ASP A 502 -9.79 5.25 9.84
N PHE A 503 -8.54 5.55 9.45
CA PHE A 503 -8.20 6.21 8.19
C PHE A 503 -7.53 5.23 7.23
N LEU A 504 -8.18 5.01 6.09
CA LEU A 504 -7.60 4.34 4.93
C LEU A 504 -7.09 5.41 3.96
N PHE A 505 -5.82 5.35 3.61
CA PHE A 505 -5.16 6.23 2.65
C PHE A 505 -4.94 5.52 1.31
N PHE A 506 -4.86 6.32 0.25
CA PHE A 506 -4.74 5.89 -1.14
C PHE A 506 -3.63 6.67 -1.81
N THR A 507 -2.91 6.03 -2.72
CA THR A 507 -2.23 6.72 -3.82
C THR A 507 -3.16 6.84 -5.04
N GLU A 508 -2.74 7.64 -6.01
CA GLU A 508 -3.46 7.95 -7.23
C GLU A 508 -2.57 7.79 -8.47
N GLU A 509 -3.02 6.98 -9.42
CA GLU A 509 -2.46 6.87 -10.77
C GLU A 509 -3.12 7.90 -11.71
N GLY A 510 -2.31 8.77 -12.32
CA GLY A 510 -2.77 9.77 -13.27
C GLY A 510 -3.66 10.86 -12.65
N GLY A 511 -4.91 10.98 -13.14
CA GLY A 511 -5.80 12.08 -12.74
C GLY A 511 -5.35 13.43 -13.31
N LYS A 512 -5.71 14.53 -12.64
CA LYS A 512 -5.32 15.90 -13.02
C LYS A 512 -4.00 16.35 -12.40
N ASP A 513 -3.83 16.18 -11.08
CA ASP A 513 -2.64 16.53 -10.30
C ASP A 513 -2.44 15.41 -9.24
N ALA A 514 -1.72 14.32 -9.55
CA ALA A 514 -1.77 13.11 -8.71
C ALA A 514 -1.45 13.34 -7.21
N GLY A 515 -2.19 12.68 -6.32
CA GLY A 515 -2.13 12.91 -4.89
C GLY A 515 -2.31 11.72 -3.95
N ILE A 516 -2.07 11.99 -2.66
CA ILE A 516 -2.42 11.09 -1.56
C ILE A 516 -3.77 11.51 -1.00
N HIS A 517 -4.73 10.59 -1.00
CA HIS A 517 -6.07 10.82 -0.45
C HIS A 517 -6.28 9.98 0.82
N GLY A 518 -7.24 10.38 1.65
CA GLY A 518 -7.66 9.66 2.84
C GLY A 518 -9.18 9.53 2.89
N ARG A 519 -9.66 8.40 3.41
CA ARG A 519 -11.07 8.11 3.68
C ARG A 519 -11.24 7.74 5.15
N ASP A 520 -12.21 8.35 5.81
CA ASP A 520 -12.51 8.03 7.21
C ASP A 520 -13.47 6.83 7.40
N ALA A 521 -13.65 6.43 8.65
CA ALA A 521 -14.57 5.37 9.07
C ALA A 521 -16.05 5.62 8.71
N THR A 522 -16.43 6.85 8.32
CA THR A 522 -17.79 7.19 7.86
C THR A 522 -17.95 7.12 6.34
N GLY A 523 -16.84 6.96 5.61
CA GLY A 523 -16.80 6.90 4.15
C GLY A 523 -16.61 8.24 3.46
N LEU A 524 -16.18 9.29 4.19
CA LEU A 524 -15.89 10.60 3.61
C LEU A 524 -14.41 10.70 3.22
N PHE A 525 -14.16 11.17 1.99
CA PHE A 525 -12.82 11.35 1.43
C PHE A 525 -12.29 12.78 1.60
N PHE A 526 -10.95 12.94 1.63
CA PHE A 526 -10.21 14.20 1.63
C PHE A 526 -8.83 14.00 0.98
N THR A 527 -8.19 15.06 0.48
CA THR A 527 -6.79 14.99 0.00
C THR A 527 -5.80 15.36 1.12
N VAL A 528 -4.68 14.65 1.25
CA VAL A 528 -3.53 15.02 2.08
C VAL A 528 -2.57 15.96 1.33
N LEU A 529 -2.18 15.59 0.10
CA LEU A 529 -1.37 16.37 -0.84
C LEU A 529 -1.64 15.97 -2.29
N GLU A 530 -1.33 16.85 -3.24
CA GLU A 530 -1.35 16.66 -4.70
C GLU A 530 -0.12 17.36 -5.31
N SER A 531 0.21 17.14 -6.60
CA SER A 531 1.30 17.89 -7.27
C SER A 531 0.88 18.56 -8.58
N PRO A 532 0.73 19.89 -8.63
CA PRO A 532 0.52 20.65 -9.87
C PRO A 532 1.81 20.84 -10.71
N ILE A 533 2.87 20.08 -10.41
CA ILE A 533 4.20 20.15 -11.04
C ILE A 533 4.66 18.78 -11.57
N TYR A 534 4.27 17.71 -10.89
CA TYR A 534 4.61 16.33 -11.24
C TYR A 534 3.40 15.69 -11.92
N ASN A 535 3.35 15.78 -13.25
CA ASN A 535 2.39 15.05 -14.09
C ASN A 535 2.89 13.60 -14.21
N ASP A 536 2.69 12.88 -13.14
CA ASP A 536 3.25 11.59 -12.76
C ASP A 536 2.24 10.98 -11.78
N GLU A 537 2.39 9.72 -11.40
CA GLU A 537 1.58 9.09 -10.36
C GLU A 537 2.18 9.30 -8.96
N THR A 538 1.43 8.91 -7.93
CA THR A 538 1.96 8.76 -6.57
C THR A 538 2.07 7.29 -6.22
N THR A 539 3.13 6.89 -5.53
CA THR A 539 3.37 5.52 -5.06
C THR A 539 4.12 5.53 -3.73
N GLY A 540 4.58 4.37 -3.23
CA GLY A 540 5.52 4.31 -2.12
C GLY A 540 4.92 4.63 -0.74
N LEU A 541 3.59 4.62 -0.60
CA LEU A 541 2.92 5.19 0.56
C LEU A 541 3.16 4.36 1.84
N ALA A 542 3.92 4.92 2.78
CA ALA A 542 4.12 4.32 4.09
C ALA A 542 4.35 5.37 5.19
N PHE A 543 3.99 5.03 6.43
CA PHE A 543 4.29 5.85 7.61
C PHE A 543 5.42 5.22 8.43
N SER A 544 6.26 6.02 9.09
CA SER A 544 7.25 5.49 10.05
C SER A 544 6.56 4.85 11.28
N PRO A 545 7.23 3.98 12.07
CA PRO A 545 6.61 3.33 13.23
C PRO A 545 6.11 4.28 14.34
N CYS A 546 6.57 5.54 14.37
CA CYS A 546 6.06 6.59 15.25
C CYS A 546 4.99 7.49 14.58
N PHE A 547 4.60 7.16 13.34
CA PHE A 547 3.66 7.84 12.46
C PHE A 547 3.91 9.35 12.29
N LYS A 548 5.15 9.83 12.42
CA LYS A 548 5.50 11.25 12.23
C LYS A 548 5.94 11.62 10.82
N HIS A 549 6.44 10.61 10.10
CA HIS A 549 6.92 10.70 8.73
C HIS A 549 5.94 9.93 7.84
N MET A 550 5.54 10.54 6.73
CA MET A 550 4.78 9.91 5.65
C MET A 550 5.67 9.93 4.41
N TYR A 551 6.06 8.74 3.95
CA TYR A 551 6.82 8.55 2.74
C TYR A 551 5.88 8.45 1.55
N VAL A 552 6.24 9.14 0.46
CA VAL A 552 5.51 9.17 -0.81
C VAL A 552 6.52 9.30 -1.93
N ALA A 553 6.39 8.47 -2.97
CA ALA A 553 7.13 8.62 -4.20
C ALA A 553 6.27 9.31 -5.28
N TYR A 554 6.95 10.02 -6.19
CA TYR A 554 6.44 10.31 -7.53
C TYR A 554 7.30 9.48 -8.50
N GLN A 555 6.66 8.53 -9.18
CA GLN A 555 7.26 7.27 -9.64
C GLN A 555 8.15 7.48 -10.88
N GLN A 556 7.61 8.05 -11.96
CA GLN A 556 8.34 8.33 -13.20
C GLN A 556 9.36 9.48 -13.03
N ASN A 557 9.10 10.40 -12.10
CA ASN A 557 10.03 11.46 -11.71
C ASN A 557 11.16 10.94 -10.80
N GLY A 558 11.00 9.75 -10.22
CA GLY A 558 12.02 9.11 -9.39
C GLY A 558 12.30 9.83 -8.08
N LEU A 559 11.32 10.53 -7.51
CA LEU A 559 11.48 11.38 -6.33
C LEU A 559 10.79 10.78 -5.12
N LEU A 560 11.56 10.45 -4.08
CA LEU A 560 11.02 10.01 -2.80
C LEU A 560 11.00 11.16 -1.79
N PHE A 561 9.82 11.43 -1.24
CA PHE A 561 9.56 12.47 -0.25
C PHE A 561 9.39 11.87 1.16
N ASP A 562 9.77 12.67 2.15
CA ASP A 562 9.40 12.52 3.56
C ASP A 562 8.53 13.74 3.92
N VAL A 563 7.28 13.50 4.28
CA VAL A 563 6.28 14.52 4.63
C VAL A 563 5.99 14.44 6.12
N THR A 564 6.09 15.56 6.82
CA THR A 564 5.92 15.63 8.29
C THR A 564 4.93 16.74 8.68
N ARG A 565 4.38 16.64 9.88
CA ARG A 565 3.55 17.71 10.47
C ARG A 565 4.42 18.77 11.14
N GLN A 566 4.15 20.04 10.84
CA GLN A 566 4.85 21.19 11.44
C GLN A 566 4.65 21.31 12.97
N ASP A 567 3.59 20.70 13.52
CA ASP A 567 3.37 20.60 14.98
C ASP A 567 4.15 19.44 15.65
N GLY A 568 4.87 18.62 14.87
CA GLY A 568 5.71 17.51 15.35
C GLY A 568 4.93 16.33 15.94
N LEU A 569 3.61 16.31 15.76
CA LEU A 569 2.72 15.23 16.18
C LEU A 569 2.63 14.11 15.12
N PRO A 570 2.24 12.88 15.49
CA PRO A 570 1.91 11.83 14.53
C PRO A 570 0.73 12.15 13.61
N PHE A 571 0.61 11.51 12.45
CA PHE A 571 -0.49 11.72 11.51
C PHE A 571 -1.86 11.33 12.07
N TYR A 572 -1.96 10.28 12.89
CA TYR A 572 -3.20 9.92 13.62
C TYR A 572 -3.57 10.90 14.74
N ALA A 573 -2.61 11.67 15.26
CA ALA A 573 -2.85 12.53 16.41
C ALA A 573 -3.79 13.69 16.04
N ARG A 574 -4.45 14.27 17.06
CA ARG A 574 -5.44 15.35 16.93
C ARG A 574 -5.11 16.35 15.79
N SER A 575 -6.07 16.56 14.90
CA SER A 575 -6.02 17.49 13.77
C SER A 575 -7.11 18.57 13.92
N LEU A 576 -7.14 19.56 13.03
CA LEU A 576 -8.12 20.63 13.02
C LEU A 576 -9.10 20.46 11.86
N ASN A 577 -10.38 20.19 12.13
CA ASN A 577 -11.51 20.32 11.20
C ASN A 577 -11.23 19.82 9.75
N VAL A 578 -11.15 18.51 9.53
CA VAL A 578 -10.95 17.89 8.21
C VAL A 578 -11.82 18.54 7.12
N LYS A 579 -11.23 18.84 5.96
CA LYS A 579 -11.93 19.34 4.76
C LYS A 579 -12.18 18.20 3.80
N TYR A 580 -13.26 17.47 4.07
CA TYR A 580 -13.76 16.47 3.15
C TYR A 580 -14.12 17.07 1.79
N HIS A 581 -13.97 16.26 0.76
CA HIS A 581 -14.45 16.55 -0.59
C HIS A 581 -15.96 16.86 -0.57
N ALA A 582 -16.42 17.61 -1.56
CA ALA A 582 -17.83 17.95 -1.67
C ALA A 582 -18.64 16.72 -2.08
N MET A 583 -19.52 16.25 -1.20
CA MET A 583 -20.50 15.20 -1.55
C MET A 583 -21.45 15.73 -2.64
N ASP A 584 -21.41 15.13 -3.82
CA ASP A 584 -22.43 15.32 -4.86
C ASP A 584 -23.82 14.91 -4.34
N ARG A 585 -24.87 15.60 -4.79
CA ARG A 585 -26.23 15.56 -4.22
C ARG A 585 -27.35 15.48 -5.25
#